data_AF-A0A6G4WRY1-F1
#
_entry.id   AF-A0A6G4WRY1-F1
#
_cell.length_a   1.000
_cell.length_b   1.000
_cell.length_c   1.000
_cell.angle_alpha   90.00
_cell.angle_beta   90.00
_cell.angle_gamma   90.00
#
_symmetry.space_group_name_H-M   'P 1'
#
loop_
_entity.id
_entity.type
_entity.pdbx_description
1 polymer ?
#
loop_
_entity_poly.entity_id
_entity_poly.type
_entity_poly.pdbx_seq_one_letter_code
_entity_poly.pdbx_strand_id
1 'polypeptide(L)'
;MRALDSHDAAEVALDRTRPAEREHLVLAEQPAPLRLHVVDACRAVEAALCSLADEIAAEVQRSPIAPPRRAIAGDETALSLELLATRDAADRRRWRYNLSEQRTAPRAAEWLLARLHDEAGPFLPLDEAQRSRIGRVAREAARRIERTVGIEQRRAYPMDDRPCPWCGAALTMHRGGSEADTVTCANGYDCGAPVPVVEGRRTWAAPHELVGLEKALGEAERRRRRREAKRAERARARAAA
;
A
#
# COMPACT_ATOMS: atom_id res chain seq x y z
N MET A 1 36.80 50.18 -10.01
CA MET A 1 35.50 50.49 -9.37
C MET A 1 34.47 51.13 -10.33
N ARG A 2 34.53 50.84 -11.65
CA ARG A 2 33.51 51.26 -12.64
C ARG A 2 32.86 50.08 -13.38
N ALA A 3 33.37 48.87 -13.17
CA ALA A 3 32.92 47.65 -13.85
C ALA A 3 31.83 46.88 -13.08
N LEU A 4 31.71 47.11 -11.77
CA LEU A 4 30.64 46.54 -10.94
C LEU A 4 29.34 47.34 -11.14
N ASP A 5 29.44 48.68 -11.16
CA ASP A 5 28.29 49.57 -11.45
C ASP A 5 27.63 49.30 -12.80
N SER A 6 28.40 48.87 -13.81
CA SER A 6 27.86 48.49 -15.13
C SER A 6 27.14 47.13 -15.13
N HIS A 7 27.48 46.24 -14.20
CA HIS A 7 26.85 44.93 -14.08
C HIS A 7 25.51 45.05 -13.35
N ASP A 8 25.47 45.83 -12.27
CA ASP A 8 24.24 46.10 -11.51
C ASP A 8 23.21 46.88 -12.34
N ALA A 9 23.67 47.83 -13.17
CA ALA A 9 22.78 48.56 -14.09
C ALA A 9 22.20 47.65 -15.19
N ALA A 10 22.93 46.61 -15.60
CA ALA A 10 22.46 45.62 -16.58
C ALA A 10 21.44 44.65 -15.97
N GLU A 11 21.63 44.20 -14.73
CA GLU A 11 20.66 43.34 -14.04
C GLU A 11 19.32 44.07 -13.79
N VAL A 12 19.35 45.34 -13.38
CA VAL A 12 18.12 46.13 -13.15
C VAL A 12 17.38 46.42 -14.46
N ALA A 13 18.08 46.51 -15.59
CA ALA A 13 17.45 46.68 -16.90
C ALA A 13 16.77 45.39 -17.40
N LEU A 14 17.36 44.22 -17.12
CA LEU A 14 16.80 42.89 -17.40
C LEU A 14 15.51 42.61 -16.61
N ASP A 15 15.42 43.07 -15.36
CA ASP A 15 14.22 42.88 -14.55
C ASP A 15 13.04 43.75 -15.00
N ARG A 16 13.32 44.95 -15.56
CA ARG A 16 12.29 45.88 -16.09
C ARG A 16 11.79 45.52 -17.48
N THR A 17 12.49 44.65 -18.20
CA THR A 17 12.10 44.21 -19.56
C THR A 17 11.42 42.86 -19.59
N ARG A 18 11.18 42.20 -18.44
CA ARG A 18 10.22 41.09 -18.39
C ARG A 18 8.83 41.62 -18.68
N PRO A 19 8.25 41.33 -19.86
CA PRO A 19 6.83 41.55 -20.06
C PRO A 19 6.12 40.68 -19.03
N ALA A 20 4.97 41.15 -18.54
CA ALA A 20 4.08 40.36 -17.71
C ALA A 20 3.54 39.16 -18.50
N GLU A 21 4.35 38.13 -18.73
CA GLU A 21 3.95 36.84 -19.28
C GLU A 21 3.30 36.01 -18.16
N ARG A 22 2.23 36.56 -17.60
CA ARG A 22 1.17 35.78 -16.97
C ARG A 22 -0.01 35.75 -17.94
N GLU A 23 0.24 35.23 -19.14
CA GLU A 23 -0.83 34.99 -20.09
C GLU A 23 -0.51 33.75 -20.90
N HIS A 24 -0.86 32.61 -20.30
CA HIS A 24 -1.51 31.48 -20.93
C HIS A 24 -1.71 30.41 -19.85
N LEU A 25 -2.92 30.35 -19.28
CA LEU A 25 -3.42 29.16 -18.57
C LEU A 25 -3.59 28.04 -19.60
N VAL A 26 -2.49 27.51 -20.12
CA VAL A 26 -2.49 26.18 -20.71
C VAL A 26 -2.60 25.25 -19.52
N LEU A 27 -3.77 24.62 -19.36
CA LEU A 27 -3.92 23.36 -18.63
C LEU A 27 -3.05 22.34 -19.36
N ALA A 28 -1.73 22.48 -19.26
CA ALA A 28 -0.86 21.35 -19.44
C ALA A 28 -1.30 20.38 -18.36
N GLU A 29 -1.63 19.15 -18.74
CA GLU A 29 -1.67 18.01 -17.84
C GLU A 29 -0.27 17.87 -17.24
N GLN A 30 0.07 18.76 -16.30
CA GLN A 30 1.26 18.64 -15.49
C GLN A 30 1.03 17.36 -14.68
N PRO A 31 1.88 16.34 -14.83
CA PRO A 31 1.75 15.14 -14.03
C PRO A 31 1.72 15.59 -12.56
N ALA A 32 0.71 15.13 -11.83
CA ALA A 32 0.52 15.52 -10.44
C ALA A 32 1.88 15.42 -9.71
N PRO A 33 2.26 16.42 -8.90
CA PRO A 33 3.60 16.50 -8.33
C PRO A 33 3.94 15.18 -7.63
N LEU A 34 4.99 14.53 -8.12
CA LEU A 34 5.44 13.25 -7.61
C LEU A 34 5.78 13.39 -6.12
N ARG A 35 5.16 12.58 -5.27
CA ARG A 35 5.51 12.53 -3.84
C ARG A 35 6.89 11.87 -3.71
N LEU A 36 7.97 12.66 -3.72
CA LEU A 36 9.35 12.15 -3.76
C LEU A 36 9.65 11.09 -2.70
N HIS A 37 9.22 11.32 -1.45
CA HIS A 37 9.37 10.36 -0.35
C HIS A 37 8.68 9.00 -0.61
N VAL A 38 7.61 8.95 -1.42
CA VAL A 38 6.96 7.70 -1.84
C VAL A 38 7.86 6.94 -2.78
N VAL A 39 8.46 7.64 -3.75
CA VAL A 39 9.40 7.03 -4.69
C VAL A 39 10.65 6.54 -3.97
N ASP A 40 11.19 7.31 -3.03
CA ASP A 40 12.35 6.90 -2.24
C ASP A 40 12.05 5.64 -1.41
N ALA A 41 10.86 5.55 -0.80
CA ALA A 41 10.45 4.36 -0.07
C ALA A 41 10.31 3.14 -0.99
N CYS A 42 9.67 3.31 -2.16
CA CYS A 42 9.54 2.24 -3.15
C CYS A 42 10.92 1.76 -3.63
N ARG A 43 11.86 2.67 -3.91
CA ARG A 43 13.23 2.33 -4.32
C ARG A 43 14.02 1.62 -3.22
N ALA A 44 13.86 2.05 -1.97
CA ALA A 44 14.49 1.39 -0.83
C ALA A 44 13.95 -0.04 -0.64
N VAL A 45 12.64 -0.25 -0.81
CA VAL A 45 12.02 -1.58 -0.75
C VAL A 45 12.48 -2.46 -1.91
N GLU A 46 12.52 -1.93 -3.12
CA GLU A 46 13.05 -2.64 -4.30
C GLU A 46 14.49 -3.11 -4.08
N ALA A 47 15.36 -2.20 -3.62
CA ALA A 47 16.74 -2.55 -3.32
C ALA A 47 16.82 -3.66 -2.26
N ALA A 48 16.04 -3.56 -1.18
CA ALA A 48 16.04 -4.55 -0.10
C ALA A 48 15.55 -5.94 -0.57
N LEU A 49 14.45 -6.00 -1.35
CA LEU A 49 13.91 -7.26 -1.84
C LEU A 49 14.83 -7.91 -2.88
N CYS A 50 15.38 -7.13 -3.80
CA CYS A 50 16.31 -7.64 -4.79
C CYS A 50 17.61 -8.13 -4.14
N SER A 51 18.16 -7.39 -3.18
CA SER A 51 19.34 -7.85 -2.43
C SER A 51 19.07 -9.10 -1.60
N LEU A 52 17.88 -9.23 -1.00
CA LEU A 52 17.50 -10.47 -0.32
C LEU A 52 17.37 -11.64 -1.30
N ALA A 53 16.75 -11.43 -2.46
CA ALA A 53 16.67 -12.45 -3.50
C ALA A 53 18.07 -12.86 -3.98
N ASP A 54 18.98 -11.89 -4.11
CA ASP A 54 20.38 -12.13 -4.44
C ASP A 54 21.05 -13.04 -3.38
N GLU A 55 20.95 -12.70 -2.09
CA GLU A 55 21.52 -13.49 -1.00
C GLU A 55 20.94 -14.92 -0.94
N ILE A 56 19.61 -15.04 -0.97
CA ILE A 56 18.96 -16.35 -0.88
C ILE A 56 19.28 -17.19 -2.12
N ALA A 57 19.27 -16.60 -3.32
CA ALA A 57 19.66 -17.32 -4.52
C ALA A 57 21.11 -17.79 -4.47
N ALA A 58 22.02 -17.04 -3.85
CA ALA A 58 23.42 -17.47 -3.71
C ALA A 58 23.56 -18.68 -2.77
N GLU A 59 22.69 -18.75 -1.76
CA GLU A 59 22.67 -19.85 -0.78
C GLU A 59 21.95 -21.11 -1.32
N VAL A 60 20.84 -20.97 -2.05
CA VAL A 60 19.93 -22.11 -2.35
C VAL A 60 19.83 -22.47 -3.83
N GLN A 61 20.19 -21.57 -4.75
CA GLN A 61 20.10 -21.89 -6.17
C GLN A 61 21.25 -22.80 -6.57
N ARG A 62 20.92 -23.95 -7.16
CA ARG A 62 21.94 -24.91 -7.62
C ARG A 62 22.77 -24.29 -8.73
N SER A 63 24.05 -24.67 -8.79
CA SER A 63 24.93 -24.30 -9.90
C SER A 63 24.28 -24.66 -11.25
N PRO A 64 24.41 -23.82 -12.28
CA PRO A 64 23.94 -24.15 -13.62
C PRO A 64 24.55 -25.45 -14.12
N ILE A 65 23.77 -26.23 -14.84
CA ILE A 65 24.27 -27.44 -15.50
C ILE A 65 25.27 -27.02 -16.57
N ALA A 66 26.51 -27.51 -16.46
CA ALA A 66 27.55 -27.20 -17.43
C ALA A 66 27.39 -28.09 -18.68
N PRO A 67 27.50 -27.53 -19.90
CA PRO A 67 27.57 -28.34 -21.10
C PRO A 67 28.86 -29.18 -21.12
N PRO A 68 28.90 -30.27 -21.90
CA PRO A 68 30.12 -31.06 -22.06
C PRO A 68 31.26 -30.19 -22.61
N ARG A 69 32.47 -30.33 -22.04
CA ARG A 69 33.64 -29.52 -22.45
C ARG A 69 34.10 -29.81 -23.88
N ARG A 70 33.76 -30.98 -24.43
CA ARG A 70 34.06 -31.39 -25.80
C ARG A 70 32.85 -32.12 -26.37
N ALA A 71 32.34 -31.65 -27.50
CA ALA A 71 31.35 -32.39 -28.26
C ALA A 71 32.07 -33.50 -29.05
N ILE A 72 31.74 -34.75 -28.74
CA ILE A 72 32.16 -35.90 -29.55
C ILE A 72 31.05 -36.16 -30.56
N ALA A 73 31.39 -36.13 -31.85
CA ALA A 73 30.41 -36.36 -32.91
C ALA A 73 29.77 -37.76 -32.74
N GLY A 74 28.44 -37.82 -32.69
CA GLY A 74 27.68 -39.06 -32.50
C GLY A 74 27.43 -39.45 -31.04
N ASP A 75 27.88 -38.68 -30.05
CA ASP A 75 27.59 -38.94 -28.64
C ASP A 75 26.21 -38.36 -28.24
N GLU A 76 25.20 -39.23 -28.19
CA GLU A 76 23.83 -38.88 -27.77
C GLU A 76 23.74 -38.38 -26.33
N THR A 77 24.65 -38.82 -25.45
CA THR A 77 24.68 -38.37 -24.05
C THR A 77 25.21 -36.95 -23.96
N ALA A 78 26.25 -36.62 -24.72
CA ALA A 78 26.76 -35.25 -24.82
C ALA A 78 25.68 -34.29 -25.35
N LEU A 79 24.96 -34.68 -26.40
CA LEU A 79 23.84 -33.90 -26.94
C LEU A 79 22.72 -33.72 -25.91
N SER A 80 22.38 -34.77 -25.16
CA SER A 80 21.35 -34.71 -24.11
C SER A 80 21.74 -33.77 -22.96
N LEU A 81 23.02 -33.78 -22.54
CA LEU A 81 23.54 -32.87 -21.53
C LEU A 81 23.55 -31.42 -22.01
N GLU A 82 23.87 -31.18 -23.29
CA GLU A 82 23.84 -29.85 -23.88
C GLU A 82 22.40 -29.27 -23.94
N LEU A 83 21.43 -30.10 -24.33
CA LEU A 83 20.02 -29.72 -24.29
C LEU A 83 19.54 -29.42 -22.87
N LEU A 84 19.98 -30.23 -21.90
CA LEU A 84 19.64 -30.04 -20.50
C LEU A 84 20.26 -28.75 -19.93
N ALA A 85 21.53 -28.47 -20.24
CA ALA A 85 22.21 -27.24 -19.87
C ALA A 85 21.52 -26.01 -20.48
N THR A 86 21.12 -26.10 -21.75
CA THR A 86 20.37 -25.02 -22.44
C THR A 86 19.02 -24.76 -21.76
N ARG A 87 18.27 -25.81 -21.42
CA ARG A 87 16.97 -25.70 -20.73
C ARG A 87 17.12 -25.15 -19.32
N ASP A 88 18.12 -25.61 -18.57
CA ASP A 88 18.42 -25.15 -17.22
C ASP A 88 18.83 -23.66 -17.23
N ALA A 89 19.68 -23.25 -18.17
CA ALA A 89 20.07 -21.86 -18.34
C ALA A 89 18.87 -20.96 -18.71
N ALA A 90 17.95 -21.46 -19.54
CA ALA A 90 16.74 -20.75 -19.97
C ALA A 90 15.60 -20.76 -18.93
N ASP A 91 15.73 -21.48 -17.81
CA ASP A 91 14.66 -21.59 -16.82
C ASP A 91 14.32 -20.22 -16.20
N ARG A 92 13.08 -19.78 -16.41
CA ARG A 92 12.54 -18.50 -15.91
C ARG A 92 12.45 -18.46 -14.39
N ARG A 93 12.46 -19.62 -13.72
CA ARG A 93 12.42 -19.73 -12.26
C ARG A 93 13.76 -19.34 -11.63
N ARG A 94 14.87 -19.43 -12.37
CA ARG A 94 16.19 -19.03 -11.86
C ARG A 94 16.22 -17.53 -11.62
N TRP A 95 16.71 -17.12 -10.45
CA TRP A 95 17.03 -15.74 -10.17
C TRP A 95 18.33 -15.37 -10.90
N ARG A 96 18.36 -14.18 -11.50
CA ARG A 96 19.47 -13.69 -12.32
C ARG A 96 19.88 -12.28 -11.89
N TYR A 97 21.06 -12.20 -11.27
CA TYR A 97 21.61 -10.98 -10.67
C TYR A 97 21.88 -9.84 -11.68
N ASN A 98 22.18 -10.18 -12.93
CA ASN A 98 22.70 -9.25 -13.94
C ASN A 98 21.64 -8.74 -14.93
N LEU A 99 20.39 -9.21 -14.85
CA LEU A 99 19.31 -8.77 -15.74
C LEU A 99 18.45 -7.72 -15.03
N SER A 100 18.75 -6.45 -15.30
CA SER A 100 18.07 -5.29 -14.70
C SER A 100 16.54 -5.35 -14.86
N GLU A 101 16.05 -5.85 -16.00
CA GLU A 101 14.62 -6.03 -16.28
C GLU A 101 13.94 -7.02 -15.32
N GLN A 102 14.70 -7.96 -14.76
CA GLN A 102 14.22 -8.97 -13.82
C GLN A 102 14.45 -8.57 -12.35
N ARG A 103 15.30 -7.57 -12.10
CA ARG A 103 15.66 -7.09 -10.76
C ARG A 103 14.71 -5.99 -10.27
N THR A 104 13.41 -6.32 -10.26
CA THR A 104 12.34 -5.44 -9.78
C THR A 104 11.74 -5.96 -8.48
N ALA A 105 11.16 -5.07 -7.67
CA ALA A 105 10.56 -5.45 -6.40
C ALA A 105 9.47 -6.54 -6.53
N PRO A 106 8.51 -6.45 -7.49
CA PRO A 106 7.48 -7.47 -7.66
C PRO A 106 8.07 -8.83 -8.04
N ARG A 107 9.05 -8.84 -8.96
CA ARG A 107 9.68 -10.08 -9.42
C ARG A 107 10.49 -10.76 -8.31
N ALA A 108 11.22 -9.99 -7.51
CA ALA A 108 11.94 -10.49 -6.34
C ALA A 108 10.97 -11.08 -5.30
N ALA A 109 9.87 -10.38 -5.03
CA ALA A 109 8.84 -10.85 -4.10
C ALA A 109 8.18 -12.16 -4.57
N GLU A 110 7.80 -12.25 -5.84
CA GLU A 110 7.26 -13.47 -6.44
C GLU A 110 8.25 -14.64 -6.32
N TRP A 111 9.52 -14.38 -6.63
CA TRP A 111 10.55 -15.42 -6.56
C TRP A 111 10.76 -15.92 -5.13
N LEU A 112 10.85 -15.03 -4.15
CA LEU A 112 10.97 -15.37 -2.73
C LEU A 112 9.72 -16.11 -2.23
N LEU A 113 8.53 -15.69 -2.65
CA LEU A 113 7.26 -16.32 -2.28
C LEU A 113 7.18 -17.76 -2.81
N ALA A 114 7.59 -17.99 -4.06
CA ALA A 114 7.67 -19.34 -4.63
C ALA A 114 8.61 -20.26 -3.82
N ARG A 115 9.68 -19.72 -3.22
CA ARG A 115 10.56 -20.48 -2.32
C ARG A 115 9.92 -20.78 -0.97
N LEU A 116 9.17 -19.84 -0.40
CA LEU A 116 8.41 -20.09 0.83
C LEU A 116 7.34 -21.19 0.64
N HIS A 117 6.77 -21.31 -0.56
CA HIS A 117 5.83 -22.36 -0.94
C HIS A 117 6.47 -23.66 -1.43
N ASP A 118 7.80 -23.78 -1.33
CA ASP A 118 8.54 -24.98 -1.75
C ASP A 118 8.28 -25.37 -3.21
N GLU A 119 8.07 -24.38 -4.10
CA GLU A 119 7.87 -24.65 -5.52
C GLU A 119 9.11 -25.30 -6.15
N ALA A 120 8.88 -26.40 -6.86
CA ALA A 120 9.91 -27.17 -7.54
C ALA A 120 10.71 -26.35 -8.55
N GLY A 121 12.02 -26.60 -8.61
CA GLY A 121 12.91 -26.00 -9.59
C GLY A 121 14.38 -26.24 -9.26
N PRO A 122 15.31 -25.47 -9.88
CA PRO A 122 16.74 -25.62 -9.67
C PRO A 122 17.24 -25.05 -8.33
N PHE A 123 16.54 -25.34 -7.23
CA PHE A 123 16.82 -24.80 -5.90
C PHE A 123 16.78 -25.91 -4.86
N LEU A 124 17.55 -25.72 -3.80
CA LEU A 124 17.42 -26.50 -2.57
C LEU A 124 16.25 -25.95 -1.72
N PRO A 125 15.63 -26.78 -0.85
CA PRO A 125 14.63 -26.31 0.10
C PRO A 125 15.21 -25.25 1.04
N LEU A 126 14.36 -24.29 1.44
CA LEU A 126 14.77 -23.27 2.43
C LEU A 126 14.86 -23.88 3.83
N ASP A 127 15.92 -23.53 4.55
CA ASP A 127 16.01 -23.77 5.99
C ASP A 127 15.19 -22.73 6.79
N GLU A 128 15.06 -22.96 8.10
CA GLU A 128 14.27 -22.08 8.97
C GLU A 128 14.88 -20.68 9.12
N ALA A 129 16.21 -20.56 9.10
CA ALA A 129 16.90 -19.28 9.23
C ALA A 129 16.64 -18.39 7.99
N GLN A 130 16.65 -18.99 6.81
CA GLN A 130 16.30 -18.37 5.54
C GLN A 130 14.83 -17.93 5.52
N ARG A 131 13.90 -18.81 5.91
CA ARG A 131 12.47 -18.47 6.01
C ARG A 131 12.23 -17.29 6.96
N SER A 132 12.84 -17.34 8.14
CA SER A 132 12.79 -16.27 9.14
C SER A 132 13.38 -14.96 8.62
N ARG A 133 14.49 -15.00 7.86
CA ARG A 133 15.11 -13.82 7.24
C ARG A 133 14.17 -13.19 6.22
N ILE A 134 13.60 -14.00 5.32
CA ILE A 134 12.63 -13.55 4.31
C ILE A 134 11.43 -12.91 4.99
N GLY A 135 10.83 -13.58 5.98
CA GLY A 135 9.67 -13.08 6.70
C GLY A 135 9.95 -11.78 7.46
N ARG A 136 11.17 -11.56 7.98
CA ARG A 136 11.56 -10.30 8.63
C ARG A 136 11.68 -9.15 7.64
N VAL A 137 12.36 -9.35 6.52
CA VAL A 137 12.53 -8.30 5.49
C VAL A 137 11.19 -7.96 4.85
N ALA A 138 10.36 -8.95 4.54
CA ALA A 138 9.03 -8.74 3.99
C ALA A 138 8.14 -7.90 4.92
N ARG A 139 8.16 -8.18 6.23
CA ARG A 139 7.45 -7.38 7.24
C ARG A 139 7.96 -5.94 7.30
N GLU A 140 9.27 -5.72 7.23
CA GLU A 140 9.82 -4.37 7.24
C GLU A 140 9.50 -3.60 5.95
N ALA A 141 9.56 -4.26 4.80
CA ALA A 141 9.16 -3.69 3.53
C ALA A 141 7.68 -3.26 3.54
N ALA A 142 6.79 -4.14 4.02
CA ALA A 142 5.36 -3.84 4.17
C ALA A 142 5.14 -2.62 5.07
N ARG A 143 5.70 -2.62 6.28
CA ARG A 143 5.64 -1.47 7.21
C ARG A 143 6.13 -0.18 6.57
N ARG A 144 7.22 -0.22 5.82
CA ARG A 144 7.77 0.98 5.15
C ARG A 144 6.79 1.53 4.12
N ILE A 145 6.18 0.67 3.30
CA ILE A 145 5.15 1.09 2.33
C ILE A 145 3.93 1.65 3.07
N GLU A 146 3.44 0.96 4.08
CA GLU A 146 2.25 1.38 4.85
C GLU A 146 2.45 2.74 5.52
N ARG A 147 3.64 3.00 6.12
CA ARG A 147 4.03 4.34 6.62
C ARG A 147 3.95 5.40 5.55
N THR A 148 4.54 5.11 4.41
CA THR A 148 4.74 6.10 3.34
C THR A 148 3.45 6.41 2.58
N VAL A 149 2.61 5.41 2.35
CA VAL A 149 1.26 5.61 1.76
C VAL A 149 0.33 6.28 2.77
N GLY A 150 0.64 6.22 4.08
CA GLY A 150 -0.18 6.76 5.16
C GLY A 150 -1.29 5.81 5.58
N ILE A 151 -1.18 4.52 5.24
CA ILE A 151 -2.09 3.46 5.70
C ILE A 151 -1.87 3.21 7.19
N GLU A 152 -0.65 3.37 7.73
CA GLU A 152 -0.41 3.23 9.18
C GLU A 152 -1.11 4.31 10.03
N GLN A 153 -1.54 5.43 9.45
CA GLN A 153 -2.25 6.45 10.20
C GLN A 153 -3.69 6.01 10.42
N ARG A 154 -4.01 5.57 11.65
CA ARG A 154 -5.39 5.42 12.10
C ARG A 154 -6.07 6.79 12.02
N ARG A 155 -7.03 6.92 11.11
CA ARG A 155 -7.79 8.16 10.91
C ARG A 155 -9.13 8.03 11.60
N ALA A 156 -9.44 9.01 12.43
CA ALA A 156 -10.72 9.18 13.07
C ALA A 156 -11.65 10.00 12.15
N TYR A 157 -12.78 9.42 11.79
CA TYR A 157 -13.82 10.04 10.98
C TYR A 157 -15.06 10.26 11.86
N PRO A 158 -15.42 11.51 12.19
CA PRO A 158 -16.67 11.78 12.88
C PRO A 158 -17.85 11.41 11.98
N MET A 159 -18.86 10.76 12.56
CA MET A 159 -20.09 10.35 11.87
C MET A 159 -21.23 11.31 12.22
N ASP A 160 -21.07 12.58 11.87
CA ASP A 160 -21.96 13.67 12.30
C ASP A 160 -23.41 13.51 11.81
N ASP A 161 -23.59 12.82 10.70
CA ASP A 161 -24.89 12.51 10.08
C ASP A 161 -25.63 11.33 10.74
N ARG A 162 -24.89 10.52 11.50
CA ARG A 162 -25.32 9.21 12.02
C ARG A 162 -25.01 9.10 13.52
N PRO A 163 -25.84 9.70 14.40
CA PRO A 163 -25.68 9.59 15.84
C PRO A 163 -25.93 8.17 16.34
N CYS A 164 -25.42 7.86 17.53
CA CYS A 164 -25.58 6.56 18.17
C CYS A 164 -27.06 6.17 18.33
N PRO A 165 -27.51 5.00 17.85
CA PRO A 165 -28.90 4.56 17.97
C PRO A 165 -29.43 4.41 19.40
N TRP A 166 -28.53 4.24 20.37
CA TRP A 166 -28.86 3.95 21.77
C TRP A 166 -28.88 5.20 22.65
N CYS A 167 -27.91 6.10 22.50
CA CYS A 167 -27.79 7.30 23.34
C CYS A 167 -27.87 8.63 22.57
N GLY A 168 -27.86 8.61 21.23
CA GLY A 168 -27.87 9.81 20.39
C GLY A 168 -26.56 10.58 20.32
N ALA A 169 -25.50 10.16 21.03
CA ALA A 169 -24.20 10.83 20.99
C ALA A 169 -23.46 10.60 19.67
N ALA A 170 -22.46 11.44 19.41
CA ALA A 170 -21.60 11.33 18.23
C ALA A 170 -20.87 9.98 18.20
N LEU A 171 -20.77 9.41 17.00
CA LEU A 171 -19.94 8.25 16.72
C LEU A 171 -18.67 8.69 15.99
N THR A 172 -17.57 8.01 16.26
CA THR A 172 -16.31 8.20 15.55
C THR A 172 -15.85 6.86 14.99
N MET A 173 -15.71 6.78 13.67
CA MET A 173 -15.16 5.61 12.99
C MET A 173 -13.65 5.77 12.87
N HIS A 174 -12.90 4.81 13.37
CA HIS A 174 -11.47 4.72 13.22
C HIS A 174 -11.16 3.70 12.13
N ARG A 175 -10.58 4.18 11.03
CA ARG A 175 -10.17 3.37 9.88
C ARG A 175 -8.71 3.61 9.56
N GLY A 176 -8.04 2.59 9.04
CA GLY A 176 -6.61 2.60 8.76
C GLY A 176 -5.79 2.06 9.92
N GLY A 177 -4.52 1.82 9.65
CA GLY A 177 -3.64 0.97 10.43
C GLY A 177 -3.70 -0.50 9.98
N SER A 178 -2.93 -1.34 10.67
CA SER A 178 -2.97 -2.81 10.52
C SER A 178 -4.08 -3.46 11.35
N GLU A 179 -4.82 -2.68 12.14
CA GLU A 179 -5.94 -3.14 12.96
C GLU A 179 -7.27 -3.08 12.20
N ALA A 180 -8.25 -3.87 12.65
CA ALA A 180 -9.59 -3.86 12.10
C ALA A 180 -10.28 -2.49 12.29
N ASP A 181 -11.17 -2.13 11.36
CA ASP A 181 -12.03 -0.94 11.48
C ASP A 181 -12.78 -0.98 12.82
N THR A 182 -12.80 0.13 13.55
CA THR A 182 -13.53 0.22 14.84
C THR A 182 -14.39 1.46 14.89
N VAL A 183 -15.54 1.40 15.56
CA VAL A 183 -16.35 2.58 15.85
C VAL A 183 -16.41 2.80 17.36
N THR A 184 -16.33 4.04 17.81
CA THR A 184 -16.47 4.39 19.24
C THR A 184 -17.60 5.38 19.45
N CYS A 185 -18.35 5.23 20.54
CA CYS A 185 -19.36 6.19 20.95
C CYS A 185 -18.79 7.20 21.95
N ALA A 186 -19.06 8.50 21.74
CA ALA A 186 -18.60 9.58 22.60
C ALA A 186 -19.18 9.51 24.04
N ASN A 187 -20.37 8.92 24.22
CA ASN A 187 -21.03 8.82 25.54
C ASN A 187 -20.43 7.73 26.45
N GLY A 188 -19.56 6.88 25.91
CA GLY A 188 -18.84 5.86 26.66
C GLY A 188 -19.72 4.98 27.58
N TYR A 189 -19.42 4.97 28.88
CA TYR A 189 -20.11 4.16 29.88
C TYR A 189 -21.62 4.40 29.95
N ASP A 190 -22.06 5.63 29.68
CA ASP A 190 -23.47 6.03 29.73
C ASP A 190 -24.25 5.56 28.49
N CYS A 191 -23.57 4.95 27.51
CA CYS A 191 -24.22 4.34 26.37
C CYS A 191 -24.66 2.90 26.68
N GLY A 192 -25.96 2.64 26.60
CA GLY A 192 -26.58 1.31 26.74
C GLY A 192 -26.42 0.39 25.52
N ALA A 193 -25.42 0.62 24.67
CA ALA A 193 -25.17 -0.24 23.52
C ALA A 193 -24.64 -1.63 23.97
N PRO A 194 -25.08 -2.73 23.34
CA PRO A 194 -24.71 -4.09 23.72
C PRO A 194 -23.33 -4.51 23.16
N VAL A 195 -22.30 -3.72 23.45
CA VAL A 195 -20.91 -3.95 23.01
C VAL A 195 -19.93 -3.67 24.14
N PRO A 196 -18.71 -4.23 24.14
CA PRO A 196 -17.74 -3.99 25.21
C PRO A 196 -17.38 -2.51 25.33
N VAL A 197 -16.96 -2.14 26.55
CA VAL A 197 -16.31 -0.85 26.80
C VAL A 197 -14.80 -1.08 26.71
N VAL A 198 -14.15 -0.37 25.81
CA VAL A 198 -12.69 -0.36 25.62
C VAL A 198 -12.23 1.08 25.86
N GLU A 199 -11.27 1.27 26.76
CA GLU A 199 -10.74 2.60 27.12
C GLU A 199 -11.82 3.62 27.51
N GLY A 200 -12.85 3.15 28.23
CA GLY A 200 -13.97 3.98 28.68
C GLY A 200 -14.98 4.37 27.60
N ARG A 201 -14.83 3.86 26.37
CA ARG A 201 -15.79 4.06 25.28
C ARG A 201 -16.44 2.75 24.86
N ARG A 202 -17.73 2.79 24.49
CA ARG A 202 -18.36 1.65 23.80
C ARG A 202 -17.73 1.53 22.42
N THR A 203 -17.19 0.36 22.12
CA THR A 203 -16.39 0.13 20.92
C THR A 203 -16.94 -1.07 20.15
N TRP A 204 -17.27 -0.83 18.88
CA TRP A 204 -17.59 -1.88 17.91
C TRP A 204 -16.31 -2.17 17.14
N ALA A 205 -15.76 -3.37 17.24
CA ALA A 205 -14.50 -3.74 16.59
C ALA A 205 -14.60 -5.06 15.82
N ALA A 206 -15.38 -6.01 16.33
CA ALA A 206 -15.56 -7.27 15.63
C ALA A 206 -16.45 -7.08 14.39
N PRO A 207 -16.22 -7.83 13.29
CA PRO A 207 -17.01 -7.69 12.06
C PRO A 207 -18.53 -7.80 12.27
N HIS A 208 -18.96 -8.70 13.14
CA HIS A 208 -20.38 -8.89 13.46
C HIS A 208 -20.98 -7.73 14.26
N GLU A 209 -20.19 -7.07 15.12
CA GLU A 209 -20.62 -5.89 15.87
C GLU A 209 -20.83 -4.70 14.93
N LEU A 210 -19.92 -4.50 13.96
CA LEU A 210 -20.03 -3.45 12.95
C LEU A 210 -21.27 -3.63 12.06
N VAL A 211 -21.54 -4.87 11.64
CA VAL A 211 -22.77 -5.19 10.90
C VAL A 211 -24.02 -4.93 11.75
N GLY A 212 -23.97 -5.25 13.05
CA GLY A 212 -25.05 -4.94 13.99
C GLY A 212 -25.29 -3.44 14.14
N LEU A 213 -24.22 -2.65 14.24
CA LEU A 213 -24.27 -1.19 14.31
C LEU A 213 -24.90 -0.59 13.04
N GLU A 214 -24.48 -1.03 11.86
CA GLU A 214 -24.99 -0.51 10.58
C GLU A 214 -26.50 -0.77 10.45
N LYS A 215 -26.97 -1.97 10.85
CA LYS A 215 -28.40 -2.28 10.91
C LYS A 215 -29.15 -1.34 11.85
N ALA A 216 -28.63 -1.13 13.06
CA ALA A 216 -29.25 -0.26 14.06
C ALA A 216 -29.29 1.22 13.61
N LEU A 217 -28.24 1.70 12.93
CA LEU A 217 -28.19 3.03 12.32
C LEU A 217 -29.26 3.19 11.24
N GLY A 218 -29.37 2.21 10.32
CA GLY A 218 -30.41 2.23 9.29
C GLY A 218 -31.84 2.22 9.87
N GLU A 219 -32.08 1.48 10.96
CA GLU A 219 -33.36 1.51 11.67
C GLU A 219 -33.64 2.85 12.36
N ALA A 220 -32.63 3.46 12.97
CA ALA A 220 -32.74 4.77 13.60
C ALA A 220 -33.06 5.86 12.57
N GLU A 221 -32.40 5.82 11.41
CA GLU A 221 -32.66 6.76 10.31
C GLU A 221 -34.08 6.62 9.76
N ARG A 222 -34.56 5.39 9.53
CA ARG A 222 -35.95 5.14 9.13
C ARG A 222 -36.95 5.68 10.14
N ARG A 223 -36.68 5.52 11.44
CA ARG A 223 -37.51 6.08 12.52
C ARG A 223 -37.52 7.61 12.50
N ARG A 224 -36.36 8.25 12.25
CA ARG A 224 -36.24 9.71 12.11
C ARG A 224 -37.08 10.24 10.95
N ARG A 225 -36.89 9.69 9.75
CA ARG A 225 -37.65 10.08 8.54
C ARG A 225 -39.17 9.94 8.74
N ARG A 226 -39.62 8.85 9.37
CA ARG A 226 -41.05 8.65 9.71
C ARG A 226 -41.59 9.73 10.67
N ARG A 227 -40.80 10.15 11.66
CA ARG A 227 -41.20 11.20 12.61
C ARG A 227 -41.26 12.58 11.94
N GLU A 228 -40.29 12.88 11.08
CA GLU A 228 -40.27 14.12 10.28
C GLU A 228 -41.46 14.21 9.34
N ALA A 229 -41.79 13.14 8.63
CA ALA A 229 -42.96 13.08 7.75
C ALA A 229 -44.27 13.34 8.53
N LYS A 230 -44.45 12.68 9.69
CA LYS A 230 -45.61 12.92 10.57
C LYS A 230 -45.67 14.36 11.10
N ARG A 231 -44.53 14.99 11.40
CA ARG A 231 -44.47 16.39 11.84
C ARG A 231 -44.87 17.33 10.71
N ALA A 232 -44.38 17.10 9.49
CA ALA A 232 -44.73 17.87 8.31
C ALA A 232 -46.22 17.74 7.98
N GLU A 233 -46.79 16.55 8.06
CA GLU A 233 -48.22 16.29 7.87
C GLU A 233 -49.07 17.07 8.89
N ARG A 234 -48.71 17.02 10.17
CA ARG A 234 -49.39 17.80 11.24
C ARG A 234 -49.27 19.31 11.03
N ALA A 235 -48.13 19.80 10.55
CA ALA A 235 -47.94 21.22 10.26
C ALA A 235 -48.82 21.67 9.07
N ARG A 236 -48.92 20.86 8.01
CA ARG A 236 -49.81 21.11 6.87
C ARG A 236 -51.28 21.12 7.28
N ALA A 237 -51.69 20.15 8.10
CA ALA A 237 -53.07 20.08 8.60
C ALA A 237 -53.45 21.29 9.47
N ARG A 238 -52.51 21.81 10.27
CA ARG A 238 -52.70 23.04 11.07
C ARG A 238 -52.74 24.32 10.23
N ALA A 239 -52.05 24.36 9.09
CA ALA A 239 -52.03 25.53 8.20
C ALA A 239 -53.26 25.61 7.28
N ALA A 240 -53.99 24.49 7.11
CA ALA A 240 -55.19 24.40 6.29
C ALA A 240 -56.50 24.57 7.08
N ALA A 241 -56.42 24.71 8.40
CA ALA A 241 -57.53 24.97 9.32
C ALA A 241 -57.50 26.42 9.78
#